data_AF-A0A955U7U8-F1
#
_entry.id   AF-A0A955U7U8-F1
#
_cell.length_a   1.000
_cell.length_b   1.000
_cell.length_c   1.000
_cell.angle_alpha   90.00
_cell.angle_beta   90.00
_cell.angle_gamma   90.00
#
_symmetry.space_group_name_H-M   'P 1'
#
loop_
_entity.id
_entity.type
_entity.pdbx_description
1 polymer ?
#
loop_
_entity_poly.entity_id
_entity_poly.type
_entity_poly.pdbx_seq_one_letter_code
_entity_poly.pdbx_strand_id
1 'polypeptide(L)'
;MKPVLALWYAGCTVLGGGCLYTAPVWTEAVNKPPIIIRPERIDDQPHPIVLFADLPVVVVAADPDDDPLFFLWEGPDGEIESHERQEGEITTSTAVVRYDPELDGQIIDVLVVDQSPAYNDTLVSFLVEIP
;
A
#
# COMPACT_ATOMS: atom_id res chain seq x y z
N MET A 1 15.51 -5.08 -10.42
CA MET A 1 15.77 -4.00 -11.41
C MET A 1 14.87 -4.25 -12.62
N LYS A 2 13.67 -3.66 -12.65
CA LYS A 2 12.78 -3.72 -13.83
C LYS A 2 13.33 -2.76 -14.91
N PRO A 3 13.39 -3.14 -16.19
CA PRO A 3 13.92 -2.28 -17.25
C PRO A 3 12.89 -1.20 -17.62
N VAL A 4 13.29 0.07 -17.48
CA VAL A 4 12.46 1.23 -17.82
C VAL A 4 12.40 1.37 -19.35
N LEU A 5 11.18 1.38 -19.92
CA LEU A 5 10.95 1.57 -21.35
C LEU A 5 11.29 3.02 -21.76
N ALA A 6 12.30 3.17 -22.63
CA ALA A 6 12.67 4.44 -23.23
C ALA A 6 11.64 4.83 -24.31
N LEU A 7 10.86 5.89 -24.05
CA LEU A 7 9.96 6.49 -25.03
C LEU A 7 10.74 7.54 -25.85
N TRP A 8 10.99 7.27 -27.13
CA TRP A 8 11.74 8.16 -28.03
C TRP A 8 10.79 9.13 -28.75
N TYR A 9 10.81 10.42 -28.40
CA TYR A 9 10.23 11.47 -29.24
C TYR A 9 11.32 12.06 -30.14
N ALA A 10 11.25 11.79 -31.43
CA ALA A 10 12.11 12.42 -32.44
C ALA A 10 11.55 13.80 -32.82
N GLY A 11 12.16 14.87 -32.32
CA GLY A 11 11.92 16.26 -32.72
C GLY A 11 13.07 16.80 -33.57
N CYS A 12 12.73 17.40 -34.72
CA CYS A 12 13.61 17.69 -35.85
C CYS A 12 14.55 18.91 -35.67
N THR A 13 15.55 18.94 -36.55
CA THR A 13 16.85 19.63 -36.62
C THR A 13 16.88 21.17 -36.63
N VAL A 14 17.97 21.73 -36.09
CA VAL A 14 18.55 23.02 -36.54
C VAL A 14 19.98 22.78 -37.02
N LEU A 15 20.23 23.17 -38.28
CA LEU A 15 21.52 23.11 -38.99
C LEU A 15 22.56 23.98 -38.30
N GLY A 16 23.68 23.39 -37.87
CA GLY A 16 24.84 24.15 -37.38
C GLY A 16 25.79 23.33 -36.52
N GLY A 17 26.65 22.52 -37.14
CA GLY A 17 28.01 22.22 -36.69
C GLY A 17 28.28 21.78 -35.24
N GLY A 18 27.30 21.25 -34.51
CA GLY A 18 27.47 20.76 -33.14
C GLY A 18 26.66 19.49 -32.94
N CYS A 19 27.24 18.49 -32.28
CA CYS A 19 26.47 17.35 -31.81
C CYS A 19 25.38 17.88 -30.86
N LEU A 20 24.12 17.69 -31.22
CA LEU A 20 22.99 17.85 -30.31
C LEU A 20 23.08 16.76 -29.24
N TYR A 21 23.87 17.02 -28.20
CA TYR A 21 23.77 16.26 -26.95
C TYR A 21 22.61 16.86 -26.16
N THR A 22 21.43 16.27 -26.30
CA THR A 22 20.37 16.47 -25.31
C THR A 22 20.71 15.55 -24.15
N ALA A 23 21.13 16.12 -23.02
CA ALA A 23 21.20 15.33 -21.79
C ALA A 23 19.81 14.74 -21.52
N PRO A 24 19.69 13.47 -21.10
CA PRO A 24 18.42 12.97 -20.60
C PRO A 24 17.95 13.87 -19.47
N VAL A 25 16.74 14.41 -19.60
CA VAL A 25 16.08 15.06 -18.46
C VAL A 25 15.59 13.93 -17.58
N TRP A 26 16.30 13.71 -16.48
CA TRP A 26 15.86 12.81 -15.42
C TRP A 26 14.76 13.53 -14.65
N THR A 27 13.52 13.14 -14.88
CA THR A 27 12.45 13.41 -13.91
C THR A 27 12.47 12.24 -12.95
N GLU A 28 12.80 12.49 -11.68
CA GLU A 28 12.55 11.50 -10.63
C GLU A 28 11.05 11.18 -10.68
N ALA A 29 10.71 9.90 -10.87
CA ALA A 29 9.34 9.46 -10.66
C ALA A 29 9.07 9.65 -9.18
N VAL A 30 8.19 10.59 -8.83
CA VAL A 30 7.76 10.80 -7.46
C VAL A 30 6.94 9.56 -7.07
N ASN A 31 7.46 8.80 -6.11
CA ASN A 31 6.78 7.64 -5.56
C ASN A 31 5.46 8.08 -4.91
N LYS A 32 4.37 7.41 -5.26
CA LYS A 32 3.03 7.69 -4.76
C LYS A 32 2.72 6.77 -3.58
N PRO A 33 1.89 7.20 -2.63
CA PRO A 33 1.48 6.34 -1.53
C PRO A 33 0.61 5.17 -2.02
N PRO A 34 0.59 4.06 -1.27
CA PRO A 34 -0.36 2.98 -1.50
C PRO A 34 -1.80 3.47 -1.48
N ILE A 35 -2.62 2.90 -2.36
CA ILE A 35 -4.07 3.17 -2.40
C ILE A 35 -4.79 2.02 -1.72
N ILE A 36 -5.53 2.32 -0.65
CA ILE A 36 -6.40 1.34 0.00
C ILE A 36 -7.72 1.21 -0.77
N ILE A 37 -8.01 -0.02 -1.20
CA ILE A 37 -9.25 -0.40 -1.91
C ILE A 37 -10.27 -0.99 -0.94
N ARG A 38 -9.81 -1.72 0.07
CA ARG A 38 -10.62 -2.21 1.19
C ARG A 38 -9.87 -2.01 2.51
N PRO A 39 -10.50 -1.41 3.53
CA PRO A 39 -11.88 -0.91 3.56
C PRO A 39 -12.14 0.25 2.57
N GLU A 40 -13.41 0.46 2.19
CA GLU A 40 -13.82 1.32 1.05
C GLU A 40 -13.54 2.81 1.23
N ARG A 41 -13.32 3.22 2.47
CA ARG A 41 -12.98 4.59 2.87
C ARG A 41 -11.83 4.45 3.83
N ILE A 42 -10.82 5.33 3.75
CA ILE A 42 -9.85 5.54 4.82
C ILE A 42 -10.02 6.99 5.21
N ASP A 43 -10.57 7.21 6.40
CA ASP A 43 -10.68 8.52 7.03
C ASP A 43 -10.09 8.47 8.44
N ASP A 44 -10.10 9.59 9.16
CA ASP A 44 -9.55 9.67 10.52
C ASP A 44 -10.35 8.84 11.56
N GLN A 45 -11.31 8.02 11.12
CA GLN A 45 -12.16 7.18 11.98
C GLN A 45 -11.84 5.71 11.74
N PRO A 46 -11.65 4.91 12.81
CA PRO A 46 -11.49 3.47 12.69
C PRO A 46 -12.72 2.78 12.10
N HIS A 47 -12.50 1.70 11.37
CA HIS A 47 -13.55 0.87 10.80
C HIS A 47 -14.07 -0.14 11.82
N PRO A 48 -15.38 -0.16 12.13
CA PRO A 48 -15.91 -1.12 13.09
C PRO A 48 -15.86 -2.55 12.52
N ILE A 49 -15.34 -3.48 13.32
CA ILE A 49 -15.40 -4.93 13.08
C ILE A 49 -16.12 -5.59 14.26
N VAL A 50 -17.22 -6.27 13.97
CA VAL A 50 -18.03 -6.92 15.00
C VAL A 50 -17.56 -8.37 15.17
N LEU A 51 -17.02 -8.69 16.34
CA LEU A 51 -16.52 -10.04 16.66
C LEU A 51 -17.58 -10.85 17.42
N PHE A 52 -18.07 -11.91 16.79
CA PHE A 52 -18.87 -12.97 17.44
C PHE A 52 -18.08 -14.28 17.62
N ALA A 53 -16.97 -14.41 16.90
CA ALA A 53 -16.04 -15.52 16.83
C ALA A 53 -14.76 -15.01 16.11
N ASP A 54 -13.78 -15.89 15.92
CA ASP A 54 -12.60 -15.58 15.10
C ASP A 54 -13.03 -15.06 13.72
N LEU A 55 -12.54 -13.87 13.36
CA LEU A 55 -12.95 -13.16 12.15
C LEU A 55 -11.73 -12.93 11.24
N PRO A 56 -11.76 -13.40 9.98
CA PRO A 56 -10.78 -12.97 8.99
C PRO A 56 -11.07 -11.52 8.59
N VAL A 57 -10.16 -10.61 8.93
CA VAL A 57 -10.18 -9.21 8.52
C VAL A 57 -9.27 -9.04 7.31
N VAL A 58 -9.74 -8.28 6.32
CA VAL A 58 -9.07 -8.17 5.02
C VAL A 58 -8.79 -6.70 4.72
N VAL A 59 -7.54 -6.42 4.35
CA VAL A 59 -7.13 -5.16 3.72
C VAL A 59 -6.72 -5.45 2.29
N VAL A 60 -7.25 -4.66 1.36
CA VAL A 60 -6.87 -4.72 -0.06
C VAL A 60 -6.28 -3.38 -0.43
N ALA A 61 -5.07 -3.39 -0.99
CA ALA A 61 -4.39 -2.18 -1.43
C ALA A 61 -3.74 -2.39 -2.80
N ALA A 62 -3.44 -1.30 -3.48
CA ALA A 62 -2.69 -1.28 -4.74
C ALA A 62 -1.63 -0.19 -4.70
N ASP A 63 -0.49 -0.47 -5.32
CA ASP A 63 0.59 0.51 -5.46
C ASP A 63 0.51 1.17 -6.85
N PRO A 64 0.38 2.50 -6.95
CA PRO A 64 0.27 3.19 -8.24
C PRO A 64 1.55 3.15 -9.11
N ASP A 65 2.68 2.74 -8.53
CA ASP A 65 3.98 2.65 -9.18
C ASP A 65 4.42 1.18 -9.39
N ASP A 66 3.51 0.22 -9.14
CA ASP A 66 3.70 -1.23 -9.25
C ASP A 66 4.83 -1.79 -8.39
N ASP A 67 5.09 -1.15 -7.25
CA ASP A 67 6.01 -1.63 -6.24
C ASP A 67 5.34 -2.66 -5.30
N PRO A 68 6.08 -3.66 -4.80
CA PRO A 68 5.53 -4.61 -3.83
C PRO A 68 5.09 -3.89 -2.56
N LEU A 69 3.95 -4.31 -2.01
CA LEU A 69 3.42 -3.80 -0.74
C LEU A 69 3.78 -4.76 0.40
N PHE A 70 3.96 -4.21 1.59
CA PHE A 70 4.12 -4.94 2.84
C PHE A 70 3.04 -4.51 3.84
N PHE A 71 2.47 -5.45 4.59
CA PHE A 71 1.41 -5.19 5.55
C PHE A 71 1.86 -5.57 6.96
N LEU A 72 1.90 -4.58 7.86
CA LEU A 72 2.13 -4.79 9.28
C LEU A 72 0.81 -4.65 10.03
N TRP A 73 0.34 -5.73 10.65
CA TRP A 73 -0.85 -5.72 11.49
C TRP A 73 -0.44 -5.65 12.96
N GLU A 74 -0.93 -4.65 13.67
CA GLU A 74 -0.64 -4.42 15.09
C GLU A 74 -1.95 -4.38 15.88
N GLY A 75 -2.10 -5.34 16.78
CA GLY A 75 -3.18 -5.36 17.77
C GLY A 75 -2.70 -4.91 19.14
N PRO A 76 -3.59 -4.85 20.14
CA PRO A 76 -3.25 -4.44 21.50
C PRO A 76 -2.22 -5.35 22.18
N ASP A 77 -2.15 -6.63 21.77
CA ASP A 77 -1.18 -7.61 22.28
C ASP A 77 0.10 -7.72 21.43
N GLY A 78 0.24 -6.86 20.41
CA GLY A 78 1.36 -6.84 19.48
C GLY A 78 1.01 -7.27 18.06
N GLU A 79 2.02 -7.72 17.32
CA GLU A 79 1.88 -8.06 15.90
C GLU A 79 0.91 -9.23 15.67
N ILE A 80 -0.01 -9.05 14.72
CA ILE A 80 -0.97 -10.08 14.29
C ILE A 80 -0.46 -10.73 13.01
N GLU A 81 -0.34 -12.06 13.03
CA GLU A 81 0.04 -12.80 11.82
C GLU A 81 -0.98 -12.61 10.71
N SER A 82 -0.50 -12.26 9.52
CA SER A 82 -1.30 -12.07 8.32
C SER A 82 -0.76 -12.87 7.14
N HIS A 83 -1.63 -13.12 6.18
CA HIS A 83 -1.26 -13.78 4.91
C HIS A 83 -1.54 -12.83 3.76
N GLU A 84 -0.53 -12.66 2.91
CA GLU A 84 -0.60 -11.77 1.76
C GLU A 84 -0.78 -12.58 0.47
N ARG A 85 -1.58 -12.05 -0.45
CA ARG A 85 -1.77 -12.57 -1.80
C ARG A 85 -1.73 -11.42 -2.78
N GLN A 86 -0.76 -11.47 -3.69
CA GLN A 86 -0.62 -10.50 -4.77
C GLN A 86 -1.25 -11.02 -6.07
N GLU A 87 -2.11 -10.20 -6.69
CA GLU A 87 -2.75 -10.46 -7.98
C GLU A 87 -2.58 -9.24 -8.89
N GLY A 88 -1.49 -9.22 -9.65
CA GLY A 88 -1.12 -8.05 -10.46
C GLY A 88 -0.72 -6.87 -9.56
N GLU A 89 -1.38 -5.73 -9.77
CA GLU A 89 -1.14 -4.47 -9.04
C GLU A 89 -1.84 -4.44 -7.67
N ILE A 90 -2.71 -5.41 -7.39
CA ILE A 90 -3.50 -5.49 -6.17
C ILE A 90 -2.86 -6.50 -5.21
N THR A 91 -2.71 -6.10 -3.95
CA THR A 91 -2.27 -6.99 -2.86
C THR A 91 -3.37 -7.05 -1.81
N THR A 92 -3.73 -8.28 -1.44
CA THR A 92 -4.71 -8.58 -0.39
C THR A 92 -3.97 -9.14 0.82
N SER A 93 -4.10 -8.51 1.97
CA SER A 93 -3.61 -9.03 3.25
C SER A 93 -4.80 -9.45 4.11
N THR A 94 -4.73 -10.66 4.67
CA THR A 94 -5.76 -11.22 5.55
C THR A 94 -5.15 -11.60 6.89
N ALA A 95 -5.65 -10.99 7.97
CA ALA A 95 -5.32 -11.37 9.34
C ALA A 95 -6.53 -12.02 10.02
N VAL A 96 -6.30 -13.04 10.84
CA VAL A 96 -7.36 -13.66 11.64
C VAL A 96 -7.35 -13.02 13.01
N VAL A 97 -8.33 -12.16 13.28
CA VAL A 97 -8.54 -11.57 14.60
C VAL A 97 -9.27 -12.62 15.44
N ARG A 98 -8.59 -13.15 16.45
CA ARG A 98 -9.16 -14.16 17.35
C ARG A 98 -10.14 -13.50 18.30
N TYR A 99 -11.22 -14.19 18.60
CA TYR A 99 -12.17 -13.72 19.59
C TYR A 99 -11.51 -13.70 20.98
N ASP A 100 -11.46 -12.51 21.57
CA ASP A 100 -11.07 -12.30 22.95
C ASP A 100 -11.93 -11.17 23.54
N PRO A 101 -12.68 -11.42 24.63
CA PRO A 101 -13.53 -10.39 25.26
C PRO A 101 -12.75 -9.15 25.73
N GLU A 102 -11.43 -9.22 25.91
CA GLU A 102 -10.60 -8.08 26.30
C GLU A 102 -10.32 -7.12 25.12
N LEU A 103 -10.61 -7.54 23.88
CA LEU A 103 -10.46 -6.71 22.68
C LEU A 103 -11.62 -5.73 22.46
N ASP A 104 -12.72 -5.81 23.21
CA ASP A 104 -13.85 -4.90 23.02
C ASP A 104 -13.45 -3.43 23.19
N GLY A 105 -13.70 -2.62 22.17
CA GLY A 105 -13.32 -1.21 22.10
C GLY A 105 -11.83 -0.96 21.78
N GLN A 106 -11.03 -1.98 21.51
CA GLN A 106 -9.63 -1.83 21.11
C GLN A 106 -9.48 -1.51 19.62
N ILE A 107 -8.34 -0.94 19.27
CA ILE A 107 -7.98 -0.64 17.88
C ILE A 107 -6.96 -1.66 17.38
N ILE A 108 -7.17 -2.12 16.15
CA ILE A 108 -6.18 -2.88 15.38
C ILE A 108 -5.74 -2.00 14.23
N ASP A 109 -4.45 -1.74 14.16
CA ASP A 109 -3.84 -0.90 13.13
C ASP A 109 -3.16 -1.76 12.07
N VAL A 110 -3.27 -1.34 10.81
CA VAL A 110 -2.62 -1.98 9.68
C VAL A 110 -1.86 -0.93 8.90
N LEU A 111 -0.53 -1.04 8.96
CA LEU A 111 0.35 -0.18 8.18
C LEU A 111 0.64 -0.86 6.84
N VAL A 112 0.21 -0.21 5.76
CA VAL A 112 0.48 -0.64 4.39
C VAL A 112 1.65 0.19 3.87
N VAL A 113 2.76 -0.46 3.56
CA VAL A 113 4.02 0.20 3.21
C VAL A 113 4.43 -0.19 1.79
N ASP A 114 4.76 0.80 0.95
CA ASP A 114 5.43 0.50 -0.31
C ASP A 114 6.90 0.14 -0.10
N GLN A 115 7.42 -0.78 -0.92
CA GLN A 115 8.83 -1.17 -0.86
C GLN A 115 9.74 -0.30 -1.73
N SER A 116 9.32 0.93 -2.04
CA SER A 116 10.16 1.86 -2.80
C SER A 116 11.29 2.41 -1.91
N PRO A 117 12.40 2.90 -2.49
CA PRO A 117 13.44 3.62 -1.72
C PRO A 117 12.95 4.93 -1.10
N ALA A 118 11.83 5.48 -1.57
CA ALA A 118 11.27 6.72 -1.09
C ALA A 118 10.30 6.52 0.08
N TYR A 119 9.87 5.27 0.34
CA TYR A 119 9.00 4.82 1.43
C TYR A 119 7.78 5.73 1.65
N ASN A 120 6.64 5.37 1.07
CA ASN A 120 5.35 5.86 1.57
C ASN A 120 4.57 4.75 2.26
N ASP A 121 3.70 5.18 3.17
CA ASP A 121 2.83 4.31 3.93
C ASP A 121 1.39 4.83 3.95
N THR A 122 0.47 3.96 4.34
CA THR A 122 -0.92 4.31 4.62
C THR A 122 -1.43 3.46 5.76
N LEU A 123 -1.98 4.11 6.78
CA LEU A 123 -2.53 3.47 7.97
C LEU A 123 -4.03 3.18 7.79
N VAL A 124 -4.44 1.98 8.19
CA VAL A 124 -5.83 1.56 8.28
C VAL A 124 -6.11 1.12 9.71
N SER A 125 -7.08 1.74 10.37
CA SER A 125 -7.45 1.38 11.75
C SER A 125 -8.80 0.67 11.79
N PHE A 126 -8.93 -0.37 12.60
CA PHE A 126 -10.16 -1.10 12.87
C PHE A 126 -10.53 -0.99 14.35
N LEU A 127 -11.79 -0.64 14.65
CA LEU A 127 -12.35 -0.68 16.00
C LEU A 127 -13.01 -2.04 16.21
N VAL A 128 -12.59 -2.78 17.23
CA VAL A 128 -13.21 -4.04 17.61
C VAL A 128 -14.47 -3.77 18.44
N GLU A 129 -15.59 -4.36 18.04
CA GLU A 129 -16.86 -4.31 18.78
C GLU A 129 -17.32 -5.73 19.12
N ILE A 130 -17.54 -6.01 20.40
CA ILE A 130 -18.08 -7.29 20.88
C ILE A 130 -19.48 -7.06 21.46
N PRO A 131 -20.52 -7.69 20.90
CA PRO A 131 -21.91 -7.46 21.31
C PRO A 131 -22.35 -8.21 22.58
#